data_AF-A0AAD4IGD9-F1
#
_entry.id   AF-A0AAD4IGD9-F1
#
_cell.length_a   1.000
_cell.length_b   1.000
_cell.length_c   1.000
_cell.angle_alpha   90.00
_cell.angle_beta   90.00
_cell.angle_gamma   90.00
#
_symmetry.space_group_name_H-M   'P 1'
#
loop_
_entity.id
_entity.type
_entity.pdbx_description
1 polymer ?
#
loop_
_entity_poly.entity_id
_entity_poly.type
_entity_poly.pdbx_seq_one_letter_code
_entity_poly.pdbx_strand_id
1 'polypeptide(L)'
;MDPIQKAIEEIESREPGDDFSYNKVAAKYGVELLHPQHEAELVRYIRTLYERSLPPTRAMIQQFAGQLAGKPVSQSWVTRFIHRHPKHLISRHTKGMTKERTKADSGAKYNLYFQLLLDKMKEYDIQPLHIFNMDEKGFQLG
;
A
#
# COMPACT_ATOMS: atom_id res chain seq x y z
N MET A 1 -4.13 32.67 16.94
CA MET A 1 -4.69 32.57 15.58
C MET A 1 -4.49 31.16 15.07
N ASP A 2 -5.58 30.57 14.59
CA ASP A 2 -5.63 29.26 13.91
C ASP A 2 -4.60 29.24 12.74
N PRO A 3 -3.78 28.19 12.61
CA PRO A 3 -2.89 28.00 11.46
C PRO A 3 -3.55 28.20 10.10
N ILE A 4 -4.83 27.80 9.97
CA ILE A 4 -5.60 28.00 8.74
C ILE A 4 -5.84 29.50 8.50
N GLN A 5 -6.21 30.24 9.53
CA GLN A 5 -6.46 31.68 9.41
C GLN A 5 -5.20 32.45 8.99
N LYS A 6 -4.04 32.09 9.55
CA LYS A 6 -2.76 32.70 9.14
C LYS A 6 -2.40 32.41 7.68
N ALA A 7 -2.75 31.22 7.19
CA ALA A 7 -2.54 30.85 5.79
C ALA A 7 -3.46 31.64 4.85
N ILE A 8 -4.72 31.84 5.24
CA ILE A 8 -5.69 32.67 4.49
C ILE A 8 -5.21 34.12 4.44
N GLU A 9 -4.82 34.70 5.58
CA GLU A 9 -4.31 36.07 5.65
C GLU A 9 -3.09 36.28 4.74
N GLU A 10 -2.16 35.32 4.66
CA GLU A 10 -1.04 35.43 3.70
C GLU A 10 -1.52 35.40 2.25
N ILE A 11 -2.48 34.54 1.91
CA ILE A 11 -3.02 34.45 0.54
C ILE A 11 -3.73 35.74 0.15
N GLU A 12 -4.54 36.29 1.05
CA GLU A 12 -5.32 37.52 0.81
C GLU A 12 -4.45 38.78 0.79
N SER A 13 -3.26 38.75 1.43
CA SER A 13 -2.31 39.88 1.41
C SER A 13 -1.54 40.04 0.09
N ARG A 14 -1.65 39.07 -0.84
CA ARG A 14 -0.92 39.08 -2.12
C ARG A 14 -1.65 39.90 -3.18
N GLU A 15 -0.88 40.52 -4.07
CA GLU A 15 -1.45 41.28 -5.18
C GLU A 15 -2.10 40.35 -6.24
N PRO A 16 -3.19 40.78 -6.89
CA PRO A 16 -3.79 40.02 -7.98
C PRO A 16 -2.79 39.79 -9.12
N GLY A 17 -2.51 38.52 -9.43
CA GLY A 17 -1.57 38.12 -10.49
C GLY A 17 -0.18 37.69 -9.99
N ASP A 18 0.06 37.79 -8.68
CA ASP A 18 1.29 37.30 -8.06
C ASP A 18 1.36 35.77 -8.11
N ASP A 19 2.48 35.19 -8.59
CA ASP A 19 2.61 33.74 -8.75
C ASP A 19 2.98 33.09 -7.41
N PHE A 20 2.10 32.22 -6.89
CA PHE A 20 2.34 31.54 -5.64
C PHE A 20 1.78 30.12 -5.61
N SER A 21 2.32 29.32 -4.69
CA SER A 21 1.86 27.94 -4.49
C SER A 21 1.10 27.82 -3.18
N TYR A 22 -0.18 27.47 -3.27
CA TYR A 22 -1.02 27.11 -2.12
C TYR A 22 -0.36 26.07 -1.21
N ASN A 23 0.41 25.14 -1.78
CA ASN A 23 1.11 24.11 -1.03
C ASN A 23 2.26 24.68 -0.19
N LYS A 24 3.00 25.68 -0.71
CA LYS A 24 4.08 26.34 0.04
C LYS A 24 3.50 27.11 1.22
N VAL A 25 2.38 27.80 1.02
CA VAL A 25 1.68 28.54 2.10
C VAL A 25 1.14 27.56 3.13
N ALA A 26 0.45 26.49 2.72
CA ALA A 26 -0.06 25.47 3.62
C ALA A 26 1.06 24.82 4.45
N ALA A 27 2.19 24.47 3.83
CA ALA A 27 3.36 23.92 4.53
C ALA A 27 3.98 24.94 5.51
N LYS A 28 4.08 26.22 5.13
CA LYS A 28 4.61 27.30 5.98
C LYS A 28 3.82 27.46 7.27
N TYR A 29 2.50 27.28 7.21
CA TYR A 29 1.62 27.39 8.36
C TYR A 29 1.27 26.06 9.02
N GLY A 30 1.77 24.93 8.52
CA GLY A 30 1.45 23.60 9.08
C GLY A 30 -0.01 23.18 8.85
N VAL A 31 -0.65 23.70 7.81
CA VAL A 31 -1.99 23.29 7.36
C VAL A 31 -1.85 22.01 6.55
N GLU A 32 -1.51 20.92 7.23
CA GLU A 32 -1.44 19.59 6.66
C GLU A 32 -2.68 18.75 7.00
N LEU A 33 -3.00 17.81 6.12
CA LEU A 33 -4.16 16.92 6.31
C LEU A 33 -4.02 16.05 7.56
N LEU A 34 -2.79 15.62 7.88
CA LEU A 34 -2.45 14.87 9.07
C LEU A 34 -1.53 15.72 9.93
N HIS A 35 -1.70 15.63 11.25
CA HIS A 35 -0.74 16.19 12.18
C HIS A 35 0.63 15.48 11.99
N PRO A 36 1.77 16.19 12.10
CA PRO A 36 3.09 15.59 11.85
C PRO A 36 3.38 14.31 12.66
N GLN A 37 2.83 14.21 13.87
CA GLN A 37 2.94 13.00 14.70
C GLN A 37 2.20 11.81 14.09
N HIS A 38 0.97 12.01 13.61
CA HIS A 38 0.19 10.95 12.95
C HIS A 38 0.82 10.55 11.61
N GLU A 39 1.39 11.50 10.88
CA GLU A 39 2.12 11.18 9.65
C GLU A 39 3.37 10.34 9.95
N ALA A 40 4.13 10.67 11.00
CA ALA A 40 5.28 9.88 11.44
C ALA A 40 4.89 8.47 11.91
N GLU A 41 3.78 8.33 12.64
CA GLU A 41 3.24 7.03 13.03
C GLU A 41 2.82 6.18 11.83
N LEU A 42 2.17 6.80 10.84
CA LEU A 42 1.79 6.12 9.60
C LEU A 42 3.03 5.61 8.85
N VAL A 43 4.08 6.41 8.76
CA VAL A 43 5.36 5.98 8.15
C VAL A 43 5.97 4.81 8.92
N ARG A 44 5.97 4.85 10.26
CA ARG A 44 6.46 3.74 11.10
C ARG A 44 5.65 2.48 10.87
N TYR A 45 4.33 2.58 10.81
CA TYR A 45 3.44 1.44 10.55
C TYR A 45 3.65 0.84 9.16
N ILE A 46 3.82 1.67 8.12
CA ILE A 46 4.11 1.16 6.78
C ILE A 46 5.47 0.44 6.74
N ARG A 47 6.46 0.92 7.50
CA ARG A 47 7.75 0.25 7.63
C ARG A 47 7.62 -1.15 8.25
N THR A 48 6.85 -1.30 9.32
CA THR A 48 6.65 -2.62 9.95
C THR A 48 5.91 -3.59 9.04
N LEU A 49 4.97 -3.10 8.22
CA LEU A 49 4.32 -3.90 7.18
C LEU A 49 5.32 -4.37 6.10
N TYR A 50 6.24 -3.49 5.70
CA TYR A 50 7.29 -3.82 4.75
C TYR A 50 8.25 -4.88 5.31
N GLU A 51 8.69 -4.74 6.56
CA GLU A 51 9.54 -5.72 7.27
C GLU A 51 8.87 -7.11 7.36
N ARG A 52 7.54 -7.14 7.41
CA ARG A 52 6.73 -8.38 7.39
C ARG A 52 6.45 -8.91 5.98
N SER A 53 7.10 -8.36 4.95
CA SER A 53 6.86 -8.72 3.55
C SER A 53 5.42 -8.50 3.05
N LEU A 54 4.70 -7.56 3.68
CA LEU A 54 3.32 -7.17 3.35
C LEU A 54 3.24 -5.68 2.98
N PRO A 55 3.92 -5.23 1.90
CA PRO A 55 3.93 -3.82 1.54
C PRO A 55 2.49 -3.34 1.23
N PRO A 56 2.01 -2.27 1.88
CA PRO A 56 0.65 -1.79 1.67
C PRO A 56 0.47 -1.19 0.27
N THR A 57 -0.70 -1.41 -0.32
CA THR A 57 -1.06 -0.77 -1.59
C THR A 57 -1.37 0.72 -1.39
N ARG A 58 -1.39 1.50 -2.48
CA ARG A 58 -1.79 2.92 -2.44
C ARG A 58 -3.20 3.11 -1.87
N ALA A 59 -4.12 2.16 -2.11
CA ALA A 59 -5.47 2.17 -1.56
C ALA A 59 -5.47 1.96 -0.04
N MET A 60 -4.65 1.03 0.47
CA MET A 60 -4.49 0.84 1.91
C MET A 60 -3.91 2.08 2.59
N ILE A 61 -2.90 2.71 2.00
CA ILE A 61 -2.32 3.96 2.52
C ILE A 61 -3.37 5.07 2.56
N GLN A 62 -4.20 5.20 1.52
CA GLN A 62 -5.32 6.16 1.48
C GLN A 62 -6.31 5.91 2.62
N GLN A 63 -6.66 4.64 2.85
CA GLN A 63 -7.60 4.25 3.90
C GLN A 63 -7.04 4.55 5.30
N PHE A 64 -5.79 4.20 5.57
CA PHE A 64 -5.14 4.49 6.85
C PHE A 64 -5.08 5.99 7.11
N ALA A 65 -4.68 6.77 6.10
CA ALA A 65 -4.66 8.22 6.20
C ALA A 65 -6.07 8.79 6.44
N GLY A 66 -7.11 8.23 5.81
CA GLY A 66 -8.49 8.67 6.02
C GLY A 66 -9.05 8.35 7.40
N GLN A 67 -8.66 7.20 7.96
CA GLN A 67 -8.99 6.86 9.34
C GLN A 67 -8.33 7.83 10.33
N LEU A 68 -7.06 8.15 10.12
CA LEU A 68 -6.34 9.13 10.96
C LEU A 68 -6.86 10.56 10.80
N ALA A 69 -7.28 10.95 9.59
CA ALA A 69 -7.81 12.28 9.31
C ALA A 69 -9.30 12.44 9.62
N GLY A 70 -10.01 11.34 9.92
CA GLY A 70 -11.47 11.32 10.11
C GLY A 70 -12.30 11.64 8.86
N LYS A 71 -11.68 11.66 7.67
CA LYS A 71 -12.32 12.05 6.40
C LYS A 71 -11.65 11.39 5.21
N PRO A 72 -12.35 11.21 4.06
CA PRO A 72 -11.75 10.63 2.87
C PRO A 72 -10.56 11.47 2.37
N VAL A 73 -9.49 10.77 2.00
CA VAL A 73 -8.23 11.36 1.53
C VAL A 73 -8.12 11.21 0.02
N SER A 74 -7.57 12.19 -0.68
CA SER A 74 -7.41 12.10 -2.14
C SER A 74 -6.24 11.22 -2.56
N GLN A 75 -6.32 10.63 -3.75
CA GLN A 75 -5.19 9.91 -4.36
C GLN A 75 -3.96 10.80 -4.56
N SER A 76 -4.17 12.10 -4.83
CA SER A 76 -3.09 13.09 -4.93
C SER A 76 -2.35 13.29 -3.61
N TRP A 77 -3.03 13.19 -2.47
CA TRP A 77 -2.36 13.21 -1.18
C TRP A 77 -1.47 11.98 -1.01
N VAL A 78 -1.93 10.78 -1.38
CA VAL A 78 -1.12 9.55 -1.31
C VAL A 78 0.13 9.66 -2.19
N THR A 79 0.00 10.20 -3.40
CA THR A 79 1.16 10.49 -4.27
C THR A 79 2.14 11.40 -3.56
N ARG A 80 1.67 12.51 -2.98
CA ARG A 80 2.53 13.47 -2.27
C ARG A 80 3.19 12.86 -1.04
N PHE A 81 2.45 12.10 -0.24
CA PHE A 81 2.96 11.37 0.92
C PHE A 81 4.11 10.45 0.54
N ILE A 82 3.96 9.65 -0.53
CA ILE A 82 5.04 8.79 -1.03
C ILE A 82 6.26 9.60 -1.47
N HIS A 83 6.05 10.72 -2.17
CA HIS A 83 7.16 11.60 -2.60
C HIS A 83 7.87 12.30 -1.44
N ARG A 84 7.19 12.58 -0.32
CA ARG A 84 7.79 13.17 0.88
C ARG A 84 8.67 12.17 1.66
N HIS A 85 8.39 10.88 1.55
CA HIS A 85 9.09 9.83 2.32
C HIS A 85 9.79 8.78 1.45
N PRO A 86 10.65 9.17 0.47
CA PRO A 86 11.22 8.24 -0.52
C PRO A 86 12.16 7.20 0.09
N LYS A 87 12.83 7.52 1.20
CA LYS A 87 13.76 6.61 1.90
C LYS A 87 13.05 5.51 2.69
N HIS A 88 11.82 5.76 3.13
CA HIS A 88 11.07 4.87 4.02
C HIS A 88 9.96 4.12 3.30
N LEU A 89 9.50 4.66 2.17
CA LEU A 89 8.45 4.10 1.33
C LEU A 89 9.00 3.70 -0.03
N ILE A 90 10.20 3.10 -0.06
CA ILE A 90 10.78 2.53 -1.29
C ILE A 90 9.74 1.53 -1.81
N SER A 91 9.06 1.92 -2.89
CA SER A 91 8.13 1.04 -3.58
C SER A 91 8.94 -0.10 -4.19
N ARG A 92 9.14 -1.17 -3.41
CA ARG A 92 9.29 -2.48 -4.03
C ARG A 92 7.95 -2.71 -4.69
N HIS A 93 7.85 -2.32 -5.96
CA HIS A 93 6.86 -2.88 -6.84
C HIS A 93 7.14 -4.37 -6.82
N THR A 94 6.41 -5.12 -5.98
CA THR A 94 6.23 -6.54 -6.24
C THR A 94 5.70 -6.57 -7.66
N LYS A 95 6.44 -7.21 -8.58
CA LYS A 95 5.86 -7.55 -9.87
C LYS A 95 4.55 -8.24 -9.52
N GLY A 96 3.41 -7.62 -9.85
CA GLY A 96 2.13 -8.30 -9.76
C GLY A 96 2.29 -9.64 -10.46
N MET A 97 1.59 -10.68 -10.00
CA MET A 97 1.63 -11.98 -10.67
C MET A 97 1.57 -11.76 -12.17
N THR A 98 2.58 -12.26 -12.89
CA THR A 98 2.66 -12.02 -14.34
C THR A 98 1.34 -12.44 -14.95
N LYS A 99 0.83 -11.65 -15.91
CA LYS A 99 -0.47 -11.91 -16.57
C LYS A 99 -0.58 -13.35 -17.09
N GLU A 100 0.55 -13.94 -17.46
CA GLU A 100 0.74 -15.35 -17.83
C GLU A 100 0.47 -16.32 -16.68
N ARG A 101 0.91 -16.03 -15.45
CA ARG A 101 0.61 -16.82 -14.25
C ARG A 101 -0.87 -16.78 -13.93
N THR A 102 -1.50 -15.59 -13.96
CA THR A 102 -2.95 -15.45 -13.74
C THR A 102 -3.77 -16.17 -14.82
N LYS A 103 -3.28 -16.23 -16.07
CA LYS A 103 -3.92 -16.99 -17.16
C LYS A 103 -3.67 -18.51 -17.04
N ALA A 104 -2.56 -18.91 -16.43
CA ALA A 104 -2.25 -20.31 -16.17
C ALA A 104 -3.06 -20.89 -15.00
N ASP A 105 -3.45 -20.02 -14.06
CA ASP A 105 -4.29 -20.26 -12.90
C ASP A 105 -5.71 -20.68 -13.33
N SER A 106 -6.05 -21.96 -13.15
CA SER A 106 -7.32 -22.50 -13.62
C SER A 106 -7.83 -23.57 -12.67
N GLY A 107 -9.05 -23.36 -12.16
CA GLY A 107 -9.73 -24.32 -11.27
C GLY A 107 -9.86 -25.70 -11.89
N ALA A 108 -10.09 -25.78 -13.21
CA ALA A 108 -10.18 -27.04 -13.92
C ALA A 108 -8.85 -27.81 -13.92
N LYS A 109 -7.71 -27.11 -14.07
CA LYS A 109 -6.37 -27.73 -13.99
C LYS A 109 -6.07 -28.23 -12.58
N TYR A 110 -6.44 -27.47 -11.54
CA TYR A 110 -6.29 -27.93 -10.17
C TYR A 110 -7.14 -29.16 -9.88
N ASN A 111 -8.41 -29.16 -10.29
CA ASN A 111 -9.29 -30.32 -10.13
C ASN A 111 -8.70 -31.55 -10.81
N LEU A 112 -8.23 -31.43 -12.05
CA LEU A 112 -7.60 -32.53 -12.77
C LEU A 112 -6.32 -33.01 -12.07
N TYR A 113 -5.47 -32.08 -11.61
CA TYR A 113 -4.26 -32.41 -10.87
C TYR A 113 -4.55 -33.16 -9.58
N PHE A 114 -5.48 -32.65 -8.76
CA PHE A 114 -5.83 -33.29 -7.48
C PHE A 114 -6.52 -34.64 -7.67
N GLN A 115 -7.38 -34.79 -8.69
CA GLN A 115 -7.94 -36.10 -9.06
C GLN A 115 -6.83 -37.10 -9.40
N LEU A 116 -5.92 -36.72 -10.30
CA LEU A 116 -4.79 -37.56 -10.68
C LEU A 116 -3.89 -37.89 -9.49
N LEU A 117 -3.62 -36.91 -8.63
CA LEU A 117 -2.82 -37.10 -7.41
C LEU A 117 -3.47 -38.12 -6.48
N LEU A 118 -4.77 -37.99 -6.21
CA LEU A 118 -5.51 -38.92 -5.36
C LEU A 118 -5.53 -40.34 -5.95
N ASP A 119 -5.71 -40.47 -7.26
CA ASP A 119 -5.67 -41.75 -7.96
C ASP A 119 -4.30 -42.42 -7.83
N LYS A 120 -3.21 -41.66 -8.00
CA LYS A 120 -1.83 -42.16 -7.83
C LYS A 120 -1.49 -42.48 -6.39
N MET A 121 -1.99 -41.70 -5.43
CA MET A 121 -1.85 -42.04 -4.01
C MET A 121 -2.50 -43.38 -3.68
N LYS A 122 -3.67 -43.66 -4.27
CA LYS A 122 -4.36 -44.94 -4.11
C LYS A 122 -3.65 -46.09 -4.82
N GLU A 123 -3.13 -45.86 -6.02
CA GLU A 123 -2.39 -46.87 -6.81
C GLU A 123 -1.12 -47.35 -6.10
N TYR A 124 -0.40 -46.44 -5.45
CA TYR A 124 0.89 -46.73 -4.83
C TYR A 124 0.85 -46.79 -3.30
N ASP A 125 -0.33 -46.79 -2.68
CA ASP A 125 -0.55 -46.79 -1.22
C ASP A 125 0.28 -45.71 -0.49
N ILE A 126 0.31 -44.50 -1.05
CA ILE A 126 1.06 -43.37 -0.49
C ILE A 126 0.28 -42.77 0.66
N GLN A 127 0.85 -42.85 1.87
CA GLN A 127 0.27 -42.22 3.05
C GLN A 127 0.40 -40.69 2.98
N PRO A 128 -0.62 -39.93 3.41
CA PRO A 128 -0.58 -38.46 3.41
C PRO A 128 0.63 -37.87 4.16
N LEU A 129 1.16 -38.58 5.17
CA LEU A 129 2.35 -38.16 5.92
C LEU A 129 3.63 -38.13 5.07
N HIS A 130 3.64 -38.80 3.91
CA HIS A 130 4.78 -38.84 2.99
C HIS A 130 4.67 -37.81 1.86
N ILE A 131 3.69 -36.90 1.92
CA ILE A 131 3.56 -35.80 0.97
C ILE A 131 4.39 -34.62 1.47
N PHE A 132 5.52 -34.38 0.80
CA PHE A 132 6.39 -33.25 1.09
C PHE A 132 6.14 -32.14 0.07
N ASN A 133 5.87 -30.92 0.55
CA ASN A 133 5.86 -29.76 -0.32
C ASN A 133 7.31 -29.35 -0.59
N MET A 134 7.74 -29.49 -1.85
CA MET A 134 9.09 -29.11 -2.29
C MET A 134 9.16 -27.67 -2.84
N ASP A 135 8.06 -26.91 -2.78
CA ASP A 135 8.06 -25.49 -3.11
C ASP A 135 8.63 -24.66 -1.95
N GLU A 136 9.84 -24.12 -2.17
CA GLU A 136 10.59 -23.27 -1.24
C GLU A 136 10.03 -21.83 -1.13
N LYS A 137 8.94 -21.50 -1.82
CA LYS A 137 8.36 -20.15 -1.83
C LYS A 137 7.04 -20.12 -1.09
N GLY A 138 7.05 -19.48 0.09
CA GLY A 138 5.85 -19.15 0.84
C GLY A 138 4.82 -18.40 -0.02
N PHE A 139 3.54 -18.71 0.20
CA PHE A 139 2.41 -18.12 -0.49
C PHE A 139 2.33 -16.60 -0.22
N GLN A 140 2.25 -15.78 -1.29
CA GLN A 140 1.89 -14.37 -1.17
C GLN A 140 0.37 -14.23 -1.17
N LEU A 141 -0.19 -13.63 -0.12
CA LEU A 141 -1.55 -13.11 -0.15
C LEU A 141 -1.59 -11.95 -1.14
N GLY A 142 -2.48 -12.07 -2.13
CA GLY A 142 -2.72 -11.08 -3.19
C GLY A 142 -3.36 -9.80 -2.71
#